data_AF-A0A2V6EAF5-F1
#
_entry.id   AF-A0A2V6EAF5-F1
#
_cell.length_a   1.000
_cell.length_b   1.000
_cell.length_c   1.000
_cell.angle_alpha   90.00
_cell.angle_beta   90.00
_cell.angle_gamma   90.00
#
_symmetry.space_group_name_H-M   'P 1'
#
loop_
_entity.id
_entity.type
_entity.pdbx_description
1 polymer ?
#
loop_
_entity_poly.entity_id
_entity_poly.type
_entity_poly.pdbx_seq_one_letter_code
_entity_poly.pdbx_strand_id
1 'polypeptide(L)'
;MAKTFFITTAIDYTNSAPHIGHAYEKILADVIARYRRLKGDDVFFLTGVDQHGQKVQQSAEKEGVPPEQFVAGVTEQFIALWDKLDVRYDAWAATTDPLHKKCVQGMLQRLFDEGKIYKDKQVGFYSVRQEQFLTDKDRNESGEFGPEWGEVEQREEENYYFKLAEHKQWLLDFIDARSKAGNPFVV
;
A
#
# COMPACT_ATOMS: atom_id res chain seq x y z
N MET A 1 -25.78 10.37 14.42
CA MET A 1 -24.61 11.26 14.23
C MET A 1 -24.56 11.62 12.75
N ALA A 2 -24.26 12.87 12.40
CA ALA A 2 -23.99 13.21 11.01
C ALA A 2 -22.79 12.38 10.54
N LYS A 3 -22.85 11.84 9.32
CA LYS A 3 -21.78 11.01 8.77
C LYS A 3 -20.68 11.94 8.24
N THR A 4 -19.51 11.93 8.88
CA THR A 4 -18.32 12.64 8.38
C THR A 4 -17.99 12.15 6.97
N PHE A 5 -17.80 13.08 6.05
CA PHE A 5 -17.28 12.79 4.72
C PHE A 5 -15.78 12.49 4.85
N PHE A 6 -15.43 11.21 4.80
CA PHE A 6 -14.06 10.74 4.91
C PHE A 6 -13.46 10.52 3.52
N ILE A 7 -12.33 11.17 3.23
CA ILE A 7 -11.57 11.02 2.00
C ILE A 7 -10.11 10.70 2.33
N THR A 8 -9.50 9.84 1.53
CA THR A 8 -8.12 9.40 1.69
C THR A 8 -7.38 9.45 0.37
N THR A 9 -6.06 9.60 0.42
CA THR A 9 -5.17 9.27 -0.69
C THR A 9 -4.39 8.00 -0.38
N ALA A 10 -3.71 7.44 -1.37
CA ALA A 10 -2.61 6.52 -1.12
C ALA A 10 -1.56 7.20 -0.23
N ILE A 11 -0.96 6.41 0.65
CA ILE A 11 0.22 6.81 1.40
C ILE A 11 1.46 6.70 0.50
N ASP A 12 2.32 7.71 0.50
CA ASP A 12 3.44 7.79 -0.43
C ASP A 12 4.61 6.90 0.00
N TYR A 13 5.13 6.09 -0.92
CA TYR A 13 6.33 5.30 -0.66
C TYR A 13 7.55 6.21 -0.46
N THR A 14 8.25 6.01 0.65
CA THR A 14 9.43 6.81 1.01
C THR A 14 10.74 6.25 0.45
N ASN A 15 10.69 5.55 -0.69
CA ASN A 15 11.87 5.01 -1.36
C ASN A 15 12.56 6.03 -2.32
N SER A 16 11.90 7.15 -2.62
CA SER A 16 12.41 8.22 -3.51
C SER A 16 11.69 9.55 -3.26
N ALA A 17 12.23 10.64 -3.82
CA ALA A 17 11.69 11.99 -3.72
C ALA A 17 10.28 12.13 -4.36
N PRO A 18 9.45 13.08 -3.89
CA PRO A 18 8.13 13.29 -4.45
C PRO A 18 8.15 13.78 -5.91
N HIS A 19 7.15 13.37 -6.69
CA HIS A 19 6.98 13.75 -8.10
C HIS A 19 5.52 14.07 -8.44
N ILE A 20 5.26 14.45 -9.69
CA ILE A 20 3.93 14.89 -10.16
C ILE A 20 2.80 13.87 -9.92
N GLY A 21 3.08 12.58 -10.03
CA GLY A 21 2.10 11.52 -9.74
C GLY A 21 1.55 11.58 -8.31
N HIS A 22 2.40 11.79 -7.31
CA HIS A 22 1.96 11.99 -5.93
C HIS A 22 1.11 13.27 -5.83
N ALA A 23 1.60 14.38 -6.39
CA ALA A 23 0.92 15.67 -6.30
C ALA A 23 -0.48 15.65 -6.91
N TYR A 24 -0.65 14.97 -8.05
CA TYR A 24 -1.94 14.87 -8.74
C TYR A 24 -3.04 14.34 -7.83
N GLU A 25 -2.79 13.21 -7.16
CA GLU A 25 -3.76 12.58 -6.27
C GLU A 25 -4.08 13.46 -5.06
N LYS A 26 -3.06 14.05 -4.43
CA LYS A 26 -3.22 14.89 -3.23
C LYS A 26 -4.01 16.17 -3.52
N ILE A 27 -3.76 16.80 -4.67
CA ILE A 27 -4.51 17.98 -5.12
C ILE A 27 -5.98 17.62 -5.38
N LEU A 28 -6.25 16.49 -6.05
CA LEU A 28 -7.63 16.08 -6.32
C LEU A 28 -8.42 15.80 -5.03
N ALA A 29 -7.82 15.08 -4.09
CA ALA A 29 -8.44 14.82 -2.79
C ALA A 29 -8.69 16.11 -2.00
N ASP A 30 -7.73 17.03 -2.00
CA ASP A 30 -7.85 18.34 -1.34
C ASP A 30 -8.98 19.19 -1.96
N VAL A 31 -9.08 19.26 -3.28
CA VAL A 31 -10.16 19.98 -3.98
C VAL A 31 -11.53 19.42 -3.59
N ILE A 32 -11.67 18.08 -3.54
CA ILE A 32 -12.92 17.44 -3.13
C ILE A 32 -13.24 17.74 -1.67
N ALA A 33 -12.24 17.64 -0.78
CA ALA A 33 -12.39 17.95 0.64
C ALA A 33 -12.83 19.41 0.85
N ARG A 34 -12.17 20.37 0.19
CA ARG A 34 -12.53 21.80 0.24
C ARG A 34 -13.94 22.06 -0.28
N TYR A 35 -14.33 21.46 -1.40
CA TYR A 35 -15.69 21.58 -1.93
C TYR A 35 -16.75 21.06 -0.95
N ARG A 36 -16.49 19.92 -0.30
CA ARG A 36 -17.38 19.34 0.71
C ARG A 36 -17.50 20.23 1.94
N ARG A 37 -16.37 20.76 2.44
CA ARG A 37 -16.37 21.76 3.53
C ARG A 37 -17.15 23.02 3.15
N LEU A 38 -16.97 23.54 1.93
CA LEU A 38 -17.71 24.70 1.41
C LEU A 38 -19.23 24.46 1.35
N LYS A 39 -19.66 23.23 1.12
CA LYS A 39 -21.07 22.83 1.15
C LYS A 39 -21.65 22.71 2.57
N GLY A 40 -20.80 22.77 3.61
CA GLY A 40 -21.18 22.60 5.00
C GLY A 40 -21.16 21.14 5.48
N ASP A 41 -20.55 20.22 4.72
CA ASP A 41 -20.33 18.85 5.19
C ASP A 41 -19.22 18.86 6.28
N ASP A 42 -19.35 18.00 7.29
CA ASP A 42 -18.24 17.64 8.18
C ASP A 42 -17.27 16.74 7.39
N VAL A 43 -15.98 17.08 7.34
CA VAL A 43 -15.00 16.45 6.44
C VAL A 43 -13.76 16.03 7.21
N PHE A 44 -13.26 14.84 6.91
CA PHE A 44 -11.95 14.35 7.35
C PHE A 44 -11.15 13.87 6.14
N PHE A 45 -9.99 14.47 5.89
CA PHE A 45 -9.05 14.12 4.84
C PHE A 45 -7.76 13.57 5.45
N LEU A 46 -7.47 12.30 5.18
CA LEU A 46 -6.25 11.60 5.63
C LEU A 46 -5.31 11.33 4.44
N THR A 47 -4.05 11.73 4.58
CA THR A 47 -2.95 11.35 3.69
C THR A 47 -1.78 10.84 4.52
N GLY A 48 -0.66 10.44 3.91
CA GLY A 48 0.46 9.89 4.67
C GLY A 48 1.59 9.33 3.85
N VAL A 49 2.44 8.56 4.52
CA VAL A 49 3.63 7.91 3.96
C VAL A 49 3.73 6.45 4.38
N ASP A 50 4.23 5.63 3.46
CA ASP A 50 4.69 4.28 3.73
C ASP A 50 6.22 4.22 3.86
N GLN A 51 6.66 3.73 5.00
CA GLN A 51 8.03 3.81 5.51
C GLN A 51 8.66 2.45 5.79
N HIS A 52 7.97 1.35 5.49
CA HIS A 52 8.53 0.01 5.62
C HIS A 52 8.81 -0.62 4.23
N GLY A 53 9.55 -1.73 4.24
CA GLY A 53 9.76 -2.59 3.06
C GLY A 53 11.20 -2.61 2.55
N GLN A 54 11.53 -3.65 1.79
CA GLN A 54 12.88 -3.92 1.30
C GLN A 54 13.43 -2.81 0.41
N LYS A 55 12.59 -2.18 -0.42
CA LYS A 55 12.99 -1.05 -1.28
C LYS A 55 13.46 0.17 -0.49
N VAL A 56 12.82 0.45 0.65
CA VAL A 56 13.25 1.53 1.55
C VAL A 56 14.64 1.22 2.10
N GLN A 57 14.86 -0.03 2.56
CA GLN A 57 16.16 -0.47 3.05
C GLN A 57 17.25 -0.35 1.98
N GLN A 58 17.00 -0.84 0.77
CA GLN A 58 17.95 -0.76 -0.34
C GLN A 58 18.29 0.69 -0.74
N SER A 59 17.31 1.60 -0.74
CA SER A 59 17.56 3.02 -1.01
C SER A 59 18.43 3.65 0.09
N ALA A 60 18.15 3.36 1.37
CA ALA A 60 18.94 3.84 2.48
C ALA A 60 20.39 3.33 2.44
N GLU A 61 20.58 2.04 2.12
CA GLU A 61 21.91 1.43 1.94
C GLU A 61 22.70 2.08 0.80
N LYS A 62 22.05 2.40 -0.33
CA LYS A 62 22.69 3.11 -1.46
C LYS A 62 23.15 4.52 -1.07
N GLU A 63 22.43 5.18 -0.18
CA GLU A 63 22.79 6.51 0.34
C GLU A 63 23.73 6.47 1.55
N GLY A 64 24.04 5.27 2.07
CA GLY A 64 24.96 5.09 3.19
C GLY A 64 24.41 5.59 4.53
N VAL A 65 23.08 5.62 4.68
CA VAL A 65 22.40 6.12 5.90
C VAL A 65 21.47 5.06 6.49
N PRO A 66 21.16 5.13 7.80
CA PRO A 66 20.13 4.27 8.40
C PRO A 66 18.76 4.43 7.74
N PRO A 67 17.97 3.35 7.58
CA PRO A 67 16.63 3.42 6.98
C PRO A 67 15.69 4.43 7.65
N GLU A 68 15.74 4.55 8.97
CA GLU A 68 14.92 5.51 9.72
C GLU A 68 15.27 6.96 9.36
N GLN A 69 16.57 7.24 9.17
CA GLN A 69 17.04 8.56 8.76
C GLN A 69 16.64 8.85 7.31
N PHE A 70 16.76 7.85 6.43
CA PHE A 70 16.37 7.96 5.03
C PHE A 70 14.88 8.29 4.88
N VAL A 71 14.00 7.49 5.50
CA VAL A 71 12.55 7.72 5.40
C VAL A 71 12.13 9.03 6.05
N ALA A 72 12.79 9.47 7.13
CA ALA A 72 12.53 10.76 7.74
C ALA A 72 12.82 11.91 6.75
N GLY A 73 13.99 11.88 6.10
CA GLY A 73 14.36 12.89 5.10
C GLY A 73 13.45 12.90 3.88
N VAL A 74 13.04 11.74 3.37
CA VAL A 74 12.07 11.66 2.27
C VAL A 74 10.68 12.15 2.71
N THR A 75 10.26 11.81 3.93
CA THR A 75 8.98 12.27 4.51
C THR A 75 8.94 13.80 4.60
N GLU A 76 10.02 14.45 5.04
CA GLU A 76 10.12 15.90 5.08
C GLU A 76 9.96 16.53 3.69
N GLN A 77 10.49 15.91 2.64
CA GLN A 77 10.30 16.39 1.26
C GLN A 77 8.84 16.31 0.81
N PHE A 78 8.12 15.24 1.16
CA PHE A 78 6.68 15.14 0.89
C PHE A 78 5.90 16.23 1.61
N ILE A 79 6.14 16.42 2.91
CA ILE A 79 5.47 17.46 3.71
C ILE A 79 5.76 18.85 3.14
N ALA A 80 7.02 19.14 2.78
CA ALA A 80 7.40 20.40 2.19
C ALA A 80 6.71 20.63 0.82
N LEU A 81 6.54 19.59 0.02
CA LEU A 81 5.78 19.69 -1.23
C LEU A 81 4.29 19.97 -0.97
N TRP A 82 3.68 19.30 0.01
CA TRP A 82 2.29 19.54 0.39
C TRP A 82 2.05 20.96 0.90
N ASP A 83 2.97 21.49 1.69
CA ASP A 83 2.93 22.89 2.11
C ASP A 83 3.07 23.85 0.93
N LYS A 84 4.04 23.59 0.03
CA LYS A 84 4.25 24.39 -1.19
C LYS A 84 3.05 24.39 -2.14
N LEU A 85 2.31 23.30 -2.22
CA LEU A 85 1.12 23.16 -3.05
C LEU A 85 -0.17 23.60 -2.33
N ASP A 86 -0.08 24.05 -1.08
CA ASP A 86 -1.22 24.38 -0.20
C ASP A 86 -2.24 23.22 -0.09
N VAL A 87 -1.76 21.98 -0.02
CA VAL A 87 -2.62 20.81 0.22
C VAL A 87 -3.03 20.78 1.70
N ARG A 88 -4.33 20.74 1.99
CA ARG A 88 -4.87 20.81 3.36
C ARG A 88 -5.58 19.52 3.77
N TYR A 89 -4.84 18.68 4.48
CA TYR A 89 -5.34 17.45 5.11
C TYR A 89 -5.58 17.63 6.62
N ASP A 90 -6.46 16.82 7.20
CA ASP A 90 -6.81 16.87 8.62
C ASP A 90 -5.92 15.97 9.48
N ALA A 91 -5.35 14.93 8.89
CA ALA A 91 -4.47 14.00 9.58
C ALA A 91 -3.39 13.42 8.66
N TRP A 92 -2.32 12.95 9.29
CA TRP A 92 -1.16 12.34 8.66
C TRP A 92 -0.97 10.91 9.17
N ALA A 93 -0.92 9.93 8.26
CA ALA A 93 -0.66 8.53 8.57
C ALA A 93 0.78 8.16 8.19
N ALA A 94 1.63 7.93 9.18
CA ALA A 94 2.96 7.36 8.98
C ALA A 94 2.94 5.88 9.39
N THR A 95 3.41 4.96 8.53
CA THR A 95 3.37 3.53 8.89
C THR A 95 4.30 3.18 10.06
N THR A 96 5.30 4.02 10.37
CA THR A 96 6.13 3.87 11.57
C THR A 96 5.45 4.30 12.88
N ASP A 97 4.31 5.01 12.81
CA ASP A 97 3.57 5.51 13.97
C ASP A 97 3.14 4.36 14.92
N PRO A 98 3.36 4.46 16.24
CA PRO A 98 2.94 3.45 17.20
C PRO A 98 1.44 3.09 17.14
N LEU A 99 0.57 4.06 16.87
CA LEU A 99 -0.87 3.85 16.73
C LEU A 99 -1.18 3.02 15.49
N HIS A 100 -0.52 3.31 14.37
CA HIS A 100 -0.66 2.53 13.14
C HIS A 100 -0.22 1.07 13.38
N LYS A 101 0.97 0.87 13.97
CA LYS A 101 1.50 -0.45 14.32
C LYS A 101 0.53 -1.24 15.20
N LYS A 102 -0.01 -0.60 16.24
CA LYS A 102 -1.00 -1.22 17.14
C LYS A 102 -2.28 -1.61 16.40
N CYS A 103 -2.77 -0.78 15.48
CA CYS A 103 -3.95 -1.07 14.67
C CYS A 103 -3.71 -2.30 13.77
N VAL A 104 -2.60 -2.31 13.03
CA VAL A 104 -2.24 -3.43 12.15
C VAL A 104 -2.05 -4.73 12.94
N GLN A 105 -1.33 -4.69 14.07
CA GLN A 105 -1.16 -5.86 14.94
C GLN A 105 -2.51 -6.39 15.44
N GLY A 106 -3.42 -5.51 15.86
CA GLY A 106 -4.76 -5.91 16.28
C GLY A 106 -5.59 -6.55 15.17
N MET A 107 -5.53 -6.00 13.94
CA MET A 107 -6.21 -6.57 12.78
C MET A 107 -5.67 -7.96 12.42
N LEU A 108 -4.34 -8.09 12.35
CA LEU A 108 -3.69 -9.37 12.04
C LEU A 108 -3.94 -10.41 13.12
N GLN A 109 -3.87 -10.04 14.40
CA GLN A 109 -4.16 -10.95 15.50
C GLN A 109 -5.60 -11.46 15.42
N ARG A 110 -6.57 -10.58 15.17
CA ARG A 110 -7.96 -10.99 15.00
C ARG A 110 -8.14 -11.97 13.84
N LEU A 111 -7.55 -11.69 12.69
CA LEU A 111 -7.63 -12.59 11.53
C LEU A 111 -6.95 -13.95 11.81
N PHE A 112 -5.86 -13.94 12.56
CA PHE A 112 -5.20 -15.16 13.01
C PHE A 112 -6.09 -15.97 13.97
N ASP A 113 -6.67 -15.33 14.98
CA ASP A 113 -7.56 -15.95 15.95
C ASP A 113 -8.84 -16.51 15.29
N GLU A 114 -9.33 -15.86 14.23
CA GLU A 114 -10.45 -16.32 13.40
C GLU A 114 -10.05 -17.45 12.41
N GLY A 115 -8.79 -17.90 12.42
CA GLY A 115 -8.29 -18.97 11.55
C GLY A 115 -8.19 -18.57 10.07
N LYS A 116 -8.17 -17.26 9.77
CA LYS A 116 -8.07 -16.68 8.43
C LYS A 116 -6.63 -16.50 7.96
N ILE A 117 -5.68 -16.48 8.90
CA ILE A 117 -4.25 -16.52 8.62
C ILE A 117 -3.73 -17.91 8.96
N TYR A 118 -2.92 -18.49 8.09
CA TYR A 118 -2.26 -19.78 8.30
C TYR A 118 -0.80 -19.70 7.90
N LYS A 119 0.02 -20.57 8.47
CA LYS A 119 1.45 -20.66 8.15
C LYS A 119 1.64 -21.77 7.12
N ASP A 120 2.38 -21.47 6.07
CA ASP A 120 2.68 -22.43 5.01
C ASP A 120 4.07 -22.16 4.43
N LYS A 121 4.57 -23.10 3.63
CA LYS A 121 5.84 -22.98 2.94
C LYS A 121 5.58 -22.84 1.45
N GLN A 122 6.05 -21.75 0.86
CA GLN A 122 6.09 -21.64 -0.59
C GLN A 122 7.49 -21.99 -1.07
N VAL A 123 7.55 -23.11 -1.78
CA VAL A 123 8.72 -23.48 -2.58
C VAL A 123 8.46 -22.98 -3.99
N GLY A 124 9.30 -22.08 -4.47
CA GLY A 124 9.14 -21.51 -5.80
C GLY A 124 10.46 -21.05 -6.39
N PHE A 125 10.46 -20.89 -7.70
CA PHE A 125 11.55 -20.25 -8.41
C PHE A 125 11.41 -18.74 -8.22
N TYR A 126 12.43 -18.09 -7.70
CA TYR A 126 12.43 -16.67 -7.36
C TYR A 126 13.43 -15.94 -8.25
N SER A 127 12.97 -14.89 -8.93
CA SER A 127 13.85 -13.99 -9.66
C SER A 127 14.46 -12.99 -8.69
N VAL A 128 15.77 -13.10 -8.43
CA VAL A 128 16.48 -12.12 -7.58
C VAL A 128 16.43 -10.72 -8.18
N ARG A 129 16.40 -10.64 -9.52
CA ARG A 129 16.38 -9.39 -10.26
C ARG A 129 15.04 -8.66 -10.18
N GLN A 130 13.94 -9.40 -10.31
CA GLN A 130 12.58 -8.83 -10.31
C GLN A 130 11.89 -8.91 -8.95
N GLU A 131 12.53 -9.53 -7.96
CA GLU A 131 12.05 -9.71 -6.59
C GLU A 131 10.68 -10.40 -6.50
N GLN A 132 10.42 -11.35 -7.39
CA GLN A 132 9.14 -12.05 -7.45
C GLN A 132 9.30 -13.56 -7.64
N PHE A 133 8.30 -14.30 -7.14
CA PHE A 133 8.13 -15.71 -7.45
C PHE A 133 7.62 -15.86 -8.89
N LEU A 134 8.30 -16.73 -9.63
CA LEU A 134 7.96 -17.13 -10.98
C LEU A 134 7.05 -18.36 -10.93
N THR A 135 6.16 -18.43 -11.90
CA THR A 135 5.26 -19.55 -12.14
C THR A 135 5.70 -20.33 -13.36
N ASP A 136 5.11 -21.50 -13.60
CA ASP A 136 5.40 -22.27 -14.81
C ASP A 136 4.98 -21.55 -16.10
N LYS A 137 4.11 -20.54 -16.01
CA LYS A 137 3.72 -19.69 -17.15
C LYS A 137 4.84 -18.75 -17.61
N ASP A 138 5.82 -18.51 -16.74
CA ASP A 138 6.96 -17.63 -17.00
C ASP A 138 8.13 -18.38 -17.66
N ARG A 139 7.96 -19.69 -17.90
CA ARG A 139 8.92 -20.53 -18.63
C ARG A 139 8.69 -20.41 -20.13
N ASN A 140 9.78 -20.51 -20.91
CA ASN A 140 9.74 -20.62 -22.35
C ASN A 140 9.27 -22.02 -22.81
N GLU A 141 9.14 -22.22 -24.13
CA GLU A 141 8.72 -23.52 -24.73
C GLU A 141 9.65 -24.69 -24.36
N SER A 142 10.90 -24.41 -24.00
CA SER A 142 11.89 -25.39 -23.54
C SER A 142 11.80 -25.67 -22.03
N GLY A 143 10.91 -25.00 -21.29
CA GLY A 143 10.74 -25.15 -19.84
C GLY A 143 11.73 -24.36 -18.99
N GLU A 144 12.52 -23.44 -19.57
CA GLU A 144 13.51 -22.62 -18.87
C GLU A 144 13.01 -21.20 -18.64
N PHE A 145 13.51 -20.54 -17.59
CA PHE A 145 13.26 -19.11 -17.38
C PHE A 145 14.15 -18.29 -18.33
N GLY A 146 13.54 -17.39 -19.09
CA GLY A 146 14.25 -16.48 -19.99
C GLY A 146 15.20 -15.50 -19.29
N PRO A 147 16.14 -14.89 -20.04
CA PRO A 147 17.14 -13.97 -19.50
C PRO A 147 16.56 -12.70 -18.85
N GLU A 148 15.30 -12.36 -19.14
CA GLU A 148 14.57 -11.27 -18.50
C GLU A 148 14.40 -11.47 -16.98
N TRP A 149 14.42 -12.72 -16.52
CA TRP A 149 14.29 -13.06 -15.09
C TRP A 149 15.62 -12.99 -14.33
N GLY A 150 16.76 -12.87 -15.02
CA GLY A 150 18.08 -12.83 -14.39
C GLY A 150 18.40 -14.13 -13.64
N GLU A 151 19.06 -14.02 -12.49
CA GLU A 151 19.33 -15.16 -11.61
C GLU A 151 18.03 -15.66 -11.00
N VAL A 152 17.73 -16.94 -11.25
CA VAL A 152 16.58 -17.64 -10.72
C VAL A 152 17.06 -18.72 -9.75
N GLU A 153 16.65 -18.60 -8.50
CA GLU A 153 16.98 -19.56 -7.46
C GLU A 153 15.72 -20.21 -6.89
N GLN A 154 15.83 -21.45 -6.45
CA GLN A 154 14.74 -22.10 -5.74
C GLN A 154 14.76 -21.63 -4.29
N ARG A 155 13.74 -20.87 -3.88
CA ARG A 155 13.56 -20.45 -2.50
C ARG A 155 12.45 -21.26 -1.85
N GLU A 156 12.73 -21.72 -0.63
CA GLU A 156 11.71 -22.14 0.32
C GLU A 156 11.56 -21.02 1.34
N GLU A 157 10.44 -20.30 1.26
CA GLU A 157 10.11 -19.28 2.25
C GLU A 157 8.87 -19.72 3.03
N GLU A 158 9.03 -19.82 4.34
CA GLU A 158 7.92 -20.04 5.25
C GLU A 158 7.29 -18.69 5.58
N ASN A 159 6.02 -18.52 5.21
CA ASN A 159 5.29 -17.26 5.35
C ASN A 159 3.92 -17.47 5.99
N TYR A 160 3.31 -16.36 6.41
CA TYR A 160 1.91 -16.32 6.81
C TYR A 160 1.04 -15.93 5.60
N TYR A 161 0.02 -16.71 5.34
CA TYR A 161 -0.90 -16.54 4.21
C TYR A 161 -2.30 -16.20 4.71
N PHE A 162 -2.97 -15.31 4.00
CA PHE A 162 -4.38 -15.00 4.21
C PHE A 162 -5.25 -15.84 3.29
N LYS A 163 -6.34 -16.44 3.81
CA LYS A 163 -7.28 -17.28 3.06
C LYS A 163 -8.20 -16.47 2.14
N LEU A 164 -7.63 -15.66 1.23
CA LEU A 164 -8.36 -14.77 0.34
C LEU A 164 -9.41 -15.50 -0.51
N ALA A 165 -9.12 -16.74 -0.92
CA ALA A 165 -10.03 -17.55 -1.73
C ALA A 165 -11.41 -17.78 -1.06
N GLU A 166 -11.46 -17.87 0.27
CA GLU A 166 -12.73 -18.01 1.01
C GLU A 166 -13.64 -16.78 0.88
N HIS A 167 -13.05 -15.61 0.58
CA HIS A 167 -13.75 -14.33 0.49
C HIS A 167 -14.20 -13.97 -0.94
N LYS A 168 -13.86 -14.79 -1.94
CA LYS A 168 -14.14 -14.52 -3.35
C LYS A 168 -15.63 -14.29 -3.61
N GLN A 169 -16.49 -15.20 -3.16
CA GLN A 169 -17.93 -15.09 -3.46
C GLN A 169 -18.54 -13.86 -2.78
N TRP A 170 -18.19 -13.62 -1.52
CA TRP A 170 -18.62 -12.41 -0.80
C TRP A 170 -18.22 -11.13 -1.53
N LEU A 171 -16.98 -11.06 -2.06
CA LEU A 171 -16.51 -9.89 -2.80
C LEU A 171 -17.30 -9.68 -4.11
N LEU A 172 -17.57 -10.76 -4.85
CA LEU A 172 -18.39 -10.71 -6.07
C LEU A 172 -19.82 -10.23 -5.77
N ASP A 173 -20.46 -10.81 -4.75
CA ASP A 173 -21.82 -10.45 -4.34
C ASP A 173 -21.89 -8.98 -3.91
N PHE A 174 -20.87 -8.51 -3.20
CA PHE A 174 -20.77 -7.11 -2.77
C PHE A 174 -20.61 -6.15 -3.95
N ILE A 175 -19.75 -6.47 -4.92
CA ILE A 175 -19.56 -5.67 -6.15
C ILE A 175 -20.87 -5.60 -6.95
N ASP A 176 -21.56 -6.73 -7.12
CA ASP A 176 -22.81 -6.82 -7.86
C ASP A 176 -23.94 -6.03 -7.17
N ALA A 177 -24.09 -6.21 -5.85
CA ALA A 177 -25.07 -5.48 -5.05
C ALA A 177 -24.87 -3.95 -5.13
N ARG A 178 -23.61 -3.50 -5.05
CA ARG A 178 -23.29 -2.07 -5.16
C ARG A 178 -23.56 -1.50 -6.54
N SER A 179 -23.23 -2.26 -7.59
CA SER A 179 -23.51 -1.87 -8.96
C SER A 179 -25.01 -1.72 -9.20
N LYS A 180 -25.81 -2.70 -8.74
CA LYS A 180 -27.29 -2.64 -8.79
C LYS A 180 -27.88 -1.47 -8.02
N ALA A 181 -27.25 -1.07 -6.90
CA ALA A 181 -27.66 0.09 -6.12
C ALA A 181 -27.23 1.44 -6.72
N GLY A 182 -26.60 1.46 -7.91
CA GLY A 182 -26.13 2.69 -8.55
C GLY A 182 -24.92 3.33 -7.85
N ASN A 183 -24.19 2.56 -7.04
CA ASN A 183 -22.99 3.01 -6.33
C ASN A 183 -21.82 2.02 -6.57
N PRO A 184 -21.42 1.80 -7.84
CA PRO A 184 -20.44 0.79 -8.21
C PRO A 184 -19.08 1.08 -7.56
N PHE A 185 -18.27 0.04 -7.44
CA PHE A 185 -16.85 0.23 -7.18
C PHE A 185 -16.21 0.89 -8.40
N VAL A 186 -15.50 1.98 -8.15
CA VAL A 186 -14.58 2.58 -9.10
C VAL A 186 -13.19 2.23 -8.58
N VAL A 187 -12.47 1.39 -9.33
CA VAL A 187 -11.08 1.02 -9.06
C VAL A 187 -10.20 1.85 -9.98
#